data_AF-A0A968BML4-F1
#
_entry.id   AF-A0A968BML4-F1
#
_cell.length_a   1.000
_cell.length_b   1.000
_cell.length_c   1.000
_cell.angle_alpha   90.00
_cell.angle_beta   90.00
_cell.angle_gamma   90.00
#
_symmetry.space_group_name_H-M   'P 1'
#
loop_
_entity.id
_entity.type
_entity.pdbx_description
1 polymer ?
#
loop_
_entity_poly.entity_id
_entity_poly.type
_entity_poly.pdbx_seq_one_letter_code
_entity_poly.pdbx_strand_id
1 'polypeptide(L)'
;SLDEQLSLLFTYLRQHRCLLVLDNVESILQSERAGYYKPGYETYGQLIRRMGESEHQSCLLLTSRESPQEVARLEGDTLRVRSLQLAGLTGEAGQEILKAHGLVGPVDQEVALVTRYSGNALALKLVARTIQELFDGDIAAFLSVETPIFDDIRDVLDQQFARLSPLEQEILVWLAIEREAISRQALVDNLVPAVSQRTL
;
A
#
# COMPACT_ATOMS: atom_id res chain seq x y z
N SER A 1 7.18 -15.08 -30.75
CA SER A 1 6.83 -15.58 -29.40
C SER A 1 7.07 -14.50 -28.35
N LEU A 2 6.60 -14.68 -27.11
CA LEU A 2 6.91 -13.75 -26.01
C LEU A 2 8.43 -13.62 -25.79
N ASP A 3 9.16 -14.73 -25.88
CA ASP A 3 10.62 -14.75 -25.69
C ASP A 3 11.36 -13.89 -26.73
N GLU A 4 10.91 -13.91 -27.98
CA GLU A 4 11.46 -13.06 -29.04
C GLU A 4 11.18 -11.57 -28.79
N GLN A 5 9.97 -11.24 -28.34
CA GLN A 5 9.60 -9.85 -28.00
C GLN A 5 10.43 -9.33 -26.82
N LEU A 6 10.60 -10.14 -25.77
CA LEU A 6 11.47 -9.81 -24.66
C LEU A 6 12.92 -9.69 -25.12
N SER A 7 13.42 -10.60 -25.95
CA SER A 7 14.80 -10.52 -26.47
C SER A 7 15.05 -9.24 -27.27
N LEU A 8 14.07 -8.82 -28.07
CA LEU A 8 14.12 -7.55 -28.78
C LEU A 8 14.11 -6.36 -27.81
N LEU A 9 13.22 -6.36 -26.81
CA LEU A 9 13.20 -5.34 -25.77
C LEU A 9 14.56 -5.20 -25.09
N PHE A 10 15.15 -6.32 -24.63
CA PHE A 10 16.46 -6.30 -23.97
C PHE A 10 17.61 -5.88 -24.88
N THR A 11 17.48 -6.05 -26.20
CA THR A 11 18.43 -5.49 -27.17
C THR A 11 18.42 -3.97 -27.09
N TYR A 12 17.23 -3.36 -27.09
CA TYR A 12 17.08 -1.92 -26.93
C TYR A 12 17.52 -1.43 -25.55
N LEU A 13 17.16 -2.12 -24.46
CA LEU A 13 17.53 -1.73 -23.09
C LEU A 13 19.04 -1.81 -22.82
N ARG A 14 19.78 -2.59 -23.63
CA ARG A 14 21.26 -2.61 -23.63
C ARG A 14 21.88 -1.52 -24.48
N GLN A 15 21.22 -1.10 -25.56
CA GLN A 15 21.72 -0.04 -26.45
C GLN A 15 21.40 1.36 -25.92
N HIS A 16 20.30 1.49 -25.18
CA HIS A 16 19.79 2.77 -24.68
C HIS A 16 19.54 2.71 -23.17
N ARG A 17 19.71 3.86 -22.50
CA ARG A 17 19.34 4.03 -21.10
C ARG A 17 17.87 4.40 -21.03
N CYS A 18 17.03 3.44 -20.64
CA CYS A 18 15.60 3.64 -20.49
C CYS A 18 15.18 3.54 -19.03
N LEU A 19 14.14 4.29 -18.66
CA LEU A 19 13.37 4.07 -17.44
C LEU A 19 11.99 3.56 -17.84
N LEU A 20 11.65 2.34 -17.43
CA LEU A 20 10.33 1.75 -17.57
C LEU A 20 9.61 1.87 -16.22
N VAL A 21 8.40 2.43 -16.22
CA VAL A 21 7.59 2.57 -15.01
C VAL A 21 6.33 1.74 -15.18
N LEU A 22 6.12 0.77 -14.29
CA LEU A 22 4.85 0.05 -14.17
C LEU A 22 4.18 0.51 -12.89
N ASP A 23 3.08 1.25 -13.07
CA ASP A 23 2.29 1.78 -11.97
C ASP A 23 1.23 0.76 -11.54
N ASN A 24 0.96 0.66 -10.23
CA ASN A 24 -0.14 -0.12 -9.66
C ASN A 24 -0.07 -1.62 -10.04
N VAL A 25 1.10 -2.25 -9.85
CA VAL A 25 1.37 -3.65 -10.22
C VAL A 25 0.47 -4.63 -9.46
N GLU A 26 -0.02 -4.29 -8.28
CA GLU A 26 -1.01 -5.10 -7.56
C GLU A 26 -2.25 -5.38 -8.43
N SER A 27 -2.62 -4.51 -9.39
CA SER A 27 -3.79 -4.74 -10.26
C SER A 27 -3.72 -6.07 -11.04
N ILE A 28 -2.52 -6.56 -11.35
CA ILE A 28 -2.26 -7.81 -12.07
C ILE A 28 -1.93 -9.00 -11.14
N LEU A 29 -1.84 -8.76 -9.83
CA LEU A 29 -1.64 -9.77 -8.81
C LEU A 29 -2.98 -10.28 -8.26
N GLN A 30 -3.02 -11.55 -7.85
CA GLN A 30 -4.21 -12.21 -7.31
C GLN A 30 -4.36 -11.96 -5.80
N SER A 31 -5.56 -12.17 -5.28
CA SER A 31 -5.93 -11.90 -3.88
C SER A 31 -5.58 -13.02 -2.90
N GLU A 32 -5.52 -14.26 -3.37
CA GLU A 32 -5.40 -15.44 -2.50
C GLU A 32 -4.00 -15.61 -1.91
N ARG A 33 -2.99 -15.09 -2.61
CA ARG A 33 -1.60 -15.21 -2.20
C ARG A 33 -0.80 -14.03 -2.69
N ALA A 34 -0.30 -13.24 -1.73
CA ALA A 34 0.44 -12.03 -2.03
C ALA A 34 1.63 -12.28 -2.98
N GLY A 35 1.79 -11.40 -3.97
CA GLY A 35 2.88 -11.44 -4.94
C GLY A 35 2.71 -12.45 -6.09
N TYR A 36 1.59 -13.20 -6.15
CA TYR A 36 1.28 -14.09 -7.26
C TYR A 36 0.40 -13.41 -8.30
N TYR A 37 0.58 -13.75 -9.58
CA TYR A 37 -0.17 -13.15 -10.68
C TYR A 37 -1.56 -13.76 -10.83
N LYS A 38 -2.50 -12.95 -11.32
CA LYS A 38 -3.80 -13.43 -11.84
C LYS A 38 -3.59 -14.33 -13.07
N PRO A 39 -4.50 -15.27 -13.34
CA PRO A 39 -4.50 -16.03 -14.58
C PRO A 39 -4.42 -15.13 -15.82
N GLY A 40 -3.44 -15.40 -16.69
CA GLY A 40 -3.17 -14.63 -17.91
C GLY A 40 -2.16 -13.48 -17.75
N TYR A 41 -1.74 -13.16 -16.52
CA TYR A 41 -0.76 -12.10 -16.23
C TYR A 41 0.62 -12.63 -15.80
N GLU A 42 0.82 -13.95 -15.77
CA GLU A 42 2.04 -14.61 -15.28
C GLU A 42 3.29 -14.22 -16.10
N THR A 43 3.08 -13.77 -17.33
CA THR A 43 4.15 -13.33 -18.24
C THR A 43 4.85 -12.05 -17.75
N TYR A 44 4.18 -11.22 -16.93
CA TYR A 44 4.82 -10.07 -16.28
C TYR A 44 5.94 -10.50 -15.33
N GLY A 45 5.80 -11.66 -14.68
CA GLY A 45 6.86 -12.24 -13.87
C GLY A 45 8.12 -12.52 -14.69
N GLN A 46 7.98 -12.96 -15.95
CA GLN A 46 9.14 -13.17 -16.83
C GLN A 46 9.86 -11.86 -17.16
N LEU A 47 9.13 -10.78 -17.39
CA LEU A 47 9.71 -9.45 -17.62
C LEU A 47 10.47 -8.96 -16.38
N ILE A 48 9.83 -8.97 -15.20
CA ILE A 48 10.43 -8.51 -13.94
C ILE A 48 11.68 -9.32 -13.61
N ARG A 49 11.59 -10.65 -13.73
CA ARG A 49 12.73 -11.55 -13.54
C ARG A 49 13.89 -11.20 -14.47
N ARG A 50 13.65 -11.06 -15.77
CA ARG A 50 14.72 -10.72 -16.73
C ARG A 50 15.34 -9.36 -16.45
N MET A 51 14.56 -8.38 -15.99
CA MET A 51 15.08 -7.06 -15.60
C MET A 51 15.99 -7.14 -14.38
N GLY A 52 15.73 -8.07 -13.45
CA GLY A 52 16.60 -8.28 -12.29
C GLY A 52 17.86 -9.10 -12.58
N GLU A 53 17.78 -10.07 -13.50
CA GLU A 53 18.85 -11.03 -13.77
C GLU A 53 19.78 -10.61 -14.93
N SER A 54 19.30 -9.83 -15.90
CA SER A 54 20.06 -9.51 -17.11
C SER A 54 21.00 -8.32 -16.93
N GLU A 55 22.05 -8.26 -17.73
CA GLU A 55 22.85 -7.05 -17.89
C GLU A 55 22.21 -6.08 -18.89
N HIS A 56 21.97 -4.86 -18.44
CA HIS A 56 21.50 -3.72 -19.22
C HIS A 56 21.82 -2.41 -18.49
N GLN A 57 21.65 -1.28 -19.17
CA GLN A 57 21.86 0.06 -18.62
C GLN A 57 20.55 0.81 -18.31
N SER A 58 19.43 0.08 -18.36
CA SER A 58 18.08 0.57 -18.09
C SER A 58 17.60 0.23 -16.68
N CYS A 59 16.47 0.82 -16.27
CA CYS A 59 15.82 0.58 -14.98
C CYS A 59 14.34 0.28 -15.16
N LEU A 60 13.81 -0.64 -14.34
CA LEU A 60 12.38 -0.89 -14.19
C LEU A 60 11.97 -0.43 -12.79
N LEU A 61 11.10 0.57 -12.72
CA LEU A 61 10.48 1.04 -11.48
C LEU A 61 9.06 0.47 -11.40
N LEU A 62 8.77 -0.18 -10.28
CA LEU A 62 7.46 -0.72 -9.97
C LEU A 62 6.87 0.07 -8.81
N THR A 63 5.60 0.47 -8.90
CA THR A 63 4.81 0.86 -7.73
C THR A 63 3.80 -0.25 -7.44
N SER A 64 3.68 -0.62 -6.18
CA SER A 64 2.78 -1.69 -5.77
C SER A 64 2.43 -1.60 -4.29
N ARG A 65 1.24 -2.08 -3.92
CA ARG A 65 0.85 -2.32 -2.51
C ARG A 65 1.43 -3.62 -1.93
N GLU A 66 1.83 -4.55 -2.79
CA GLU A 66 2.40 -5.83 -2.41
C GLU A 66 3.60 -6.17 -3.29
N SER A 67 4.58 -6.92 -2.76
CA SER A 67 5.80 -7.24 -3.51
C SER A 67 5.54 -8.41 -4.48
N PRO A 68 5.74 -8.23 -5.81
CA PRO A 68 5.73 -9.35 -6.74
C PRO A 68 6.76 -10.40 -6.35
N GLN A 69 6.44 -11.68 -6.56
CA GLN A 69 7.29 -12.79 -6.11
C GLN A 69 8.73 -12.70 -6.66
N GLU A 70 8.92 -12.21 -7.88
CA GLU A 70 10.25 -12.02 -8.47
C GLU A 70 11.07 -10.97 -7.72
N VAL A 71 10.44 -9.86 -7.31
CA VAL A 71 11.11 -8.81 -6.54
C VAL A 71 11.54 -9.36 -5.19
N ALA A 72 10.63 -10.01 -4.46
CA ALA A 72 10.92 -10.61 -3.16
C ALA A 72 12.02 -11.69 -3.21
N ARG A 73 12.21 -12.36 -4.35
CA ARG A 73 13.27 -13.37 -4.54
C ARG A 73 14.62 -12.78 -4.93
N LEU A 74 14.61 -11.65 -5.64
CA LEU A 74 15.82 -11.06 -6.23
C LEU A 74 16.35 -9.86 -5.43
N GLU A 75 15.57 -9.31 -4.49
CA GLU A 75 15.97 -8.16 -3.69
C GLU A 75 17.14 -8.47 -2.74
N GLY A 76 17.98 -7.47 -2.51
CA GLY A 76 19.08 -7.56 -1.54
C GLY A 76 19.97 -6.33 -1.53
N ASP A 77 20.70 -6.11 -0.43
CA ASP A 77 21.45 -4.86 -0.20
C ASP A 77 22.61 -4.62 -1.18
N THR A 78 23.17 -5.70 -1.72
CA THR A 78 24.24 -5.66 -2.73
C THR A 78 23.75 -6.04 -4.13
N LEU A 79 22.44 -6.31 -4.28
CA LEU A 79 21.83 -6.75 -5.52
C LEU A 79 21.26 -5.58 -6.33
N ARG A 80 20.99 -5.85 -7.60
CA ARG A 80 20.44 -4.86 -8.55
C ARG A 80 18.96 -4.56 -8.28
N VAL A 81 18.23 -5.50 -7.69
CA VAL A 81 16.81 -5.34 -7.34
C VAL A 81 16.71 -4.81 -5.91
N ARG A 82 15.93 -3.73 -5.75
CA ARG A 82 15.75 -3.03 -4.47
C ARG A 82 14.28 -2.70 -4.27
N SER A 83 13.85 -2.72 -3.02
CA SER A 83 12.51 -2.31 -2.60
C SER A 83 12.63 -1.11 -1.67
N LEU A 84 11.72 -0.16 -1.82
CA LEU A 84 11.57 0.99 -0.91
C LEU A 84 10.16 0.95 -0.34
N GLN A 85 10.04 0.66 0.95
CA GLN A 85 8.77 0.74 1.65
C GLN A 85 8.45 2.21 1.95
N LEU A 86 7.36 2.72 1.39
CA LEU A 86 6.89 4.07 1.67
C LEU A 86 6.12 4.08 3.00
N ALA A 87 6.63 4.84 3.96
CA ALA A 87 5.96 5.08 5.23
C ALA A 87 4.96 6.25 5.12
N GLY A 88 4.11 6.39 6.15
CA GLY A 88 3.30 7.59 6.32
C GLY A 88 4.15 8.85 6.45
N LEU A 89 3.55 10.00 6.14
CA LEU A 89 4.19 11.30 6.28
C LEU A 89 4.60 11.57 7.73
N THR A 90 5.68 12.34 7.88
CA THR A 90 6.04 12.92 9.18
C THR A 90 4.99 13.92 9.64
N GLY A 91 4.97 14.24 10.93
CA GLY A 91 4.10 15.29 11.49
C GLY A 91 4.20 16.60 10.71
N GLU A 92 5.43 17.07 10.46
CA GLU A 92 5.71 18.30 9.70
C GLU A 92 5.18 18.24 8.26
N ALA A 93 5.46 17.15 7.53
CA ALA A 93 4.97 17.01 6.15
C ALA A 93 3.44 16.90 6.09
N GLY A 94 2.83 16.25 7.08
CA GLY A 94 1.38 16.18 7.21
C GLY A 94 0.74 17.54 7.49
N GLN A 95 1.34 18.36 8.35
CA GLN A 95 0.91 19.74 8.62
C GLN A 95 0.91 20.59 7.35
N GLU A 96 1.95 20.48 6.52
CA GLU A 96 2.00 21.21 5.26
C GLU A 96 0.89 20.79 4.28
N ILE A 97 0.47 19.53 4.29
CA ILE A 97 -0.73 19.10 3.54
C ILE A 97 -1.99 19.76 4.09
N LEU A 98 -2.18 19.78 5.41
CA LEU A 98 -3.37 20.39 6.03
C LEU A 98 -3.45 21.88 5.69
N LYS A 99 -2.34 22.62 5.85
CA LYS A 99 -2.23 24.04 5.51
C LYS A 99 -2.51 24.31 4.03
N ALA A 100 -1.99 23.46 3.13
CA ALA A 100 -2.27 23.57 1.70
C ALA A 100 -3.76 23.39 1.36
N HIS A 101 -4.54 22.74 2.23
CA HIS A 101 -5.99 22.58 2.12
C HIS A 101 -6.75 23.60 2.99
N GLY A 102 -6.09 24.67 3.43
CA GLY A 102 -6.69 25.76 4.20
C GLY A 102 -6.97 25.44 5.66
N LEU A 103 -6.62 24.23 6.14
CA LEU A 103 -6.82 23.83 7.52
C LEU A 103 -5.60 24.22 8.35
N VAL A 104 -5.77 25.23 9.20
CA VAL A 104 -4.73 25.77 10.08
C VAL A 104 -5.27 25.80 11.50
N GLY A 105 -4.53 25.21 12.42
CA GLY A 105 -4.91 25.17 13.83
C GLY A 105 -3.70 25.18 14.76
N PRO A 106 -3.93 24.99 16.06
CA PRO A 106 -2.86 24.74 17.01
C PRO A 106 -2.02 23.53 16.59
N VAL A 107 -0.70 23.65 16.69
CA VAL A 107 0.28 22.65 16.21
C VAL A 107 0.02 21.27 16.82
N ASP A 108 -0.36 21.21 18.09
CA ASP A 108 -0.70 19.98 18.80
C ASP A 108 -1.92 19.27 18.19
N GLN A 109 -2.93 20.02 17.75
CA GLN A 109 -4.12 19.48 17.09
C GLN A 109 -3.80 18.99 15.67
N GLU A 110 -2.98 19.73 14.93
CA GLU A 110 -2.52 19.30 13.61
C GLU A 110 -1.69 18.01 13.71
N VAL A 111 -0.77 17.92 14.69
CA VAL A 111 0.00 16.69 14.94
C VAL A 111 -0.91 15.53 15.34
N ALA A 112 -1.90 15.77 16.20
CA ALA A 112 -2.87 14.75 16.59
C ALA A 112 -3.67 14.23 15.39
N LEU A 113 -4.09 15.13 14.49
CA LEU A 113 -4.80 14.77 13.27
C LEU A 113 -3.92 13.95 12.31
N VAL A 114 -2.67 14.37 12.08
CA VAL A 114 -1.70 13.62 11.26
C VAL A 114 -1.44 12.23 11.84
N THR A 115 -1.28 12.15 13.16
CA THR A 115 -1.05 10.89 13.88
C THR A 115 -2.26 9.97 13.78
N ARG A 116 -3.48 10.51 13.91
CA ARG A 116 -4.72 9.74 13.81
C ARG A 116 -4.90 9.03 12.47
N TYR A 117 -4.40 9.64 11.39
CA TYR A 117 -4.41 9.06 10.05
C TYR A 117 -3.07 8.42 9.65
N SER A 118 -2.18 8.20 10.62
CA SER A 118 -0.86 7.56 10.41
C SER A 118 -0.03 8.21 9.30
N GLY A 119 -0.17 9.53 9.12
CA GLY A 119 0.51 10.27 8.05
C GLY A 119 0.04 9.90 6.64
N ASN A 120 -1.11 9.26 6.46
CA ASN A 120 -1.63 8.95 5.12
C ASN A 120 -2.01 10.23 4.37
N ALA A 121 -1.24 10.56 3.33
CA ALA A 121 -1.41 11.78 2.57
C ALA A 121 -2.80 11.92 1.93
N LEU A 122 -3.38 10.83 1.42
CA LEU A 122 -4.71 10.85 0.82
C LEU A 122 -5.78 11.08 1.89
N ALA A 123 -5.72 10.34 3.00
CA ALA A 123 -6.66 10.49 4.10
C ALA A 123 -6.64 11.93 4.63
N LEU A 124 -5.44 12.51 4.86
CA LEU A 124 -5.27 13.88 5.32
C LEU A 124 -5.93 14.91 4.40
N LYS A 125 -5.84 14.72 3.08
CA LYS A 125 -6.52 15.60 2.10
C LYS A 125 -8.04 15.50 2.21
N LEU A 126 -8.56 14.28 2.35
CA LEU A 126 -9.99 14.03 2.46
C LEU A 126 -10.56 14.63 3.75
N VAL A 127 -9.95 14.35 4.90
CA VAL A 127 -10.43 14.95 6.17
C VAL A 127 -10.23 16.45 6.24
N ALA A 128 -9.18 17.02 5.66
CA ALA A 128 -9.02 18.47 5.66
C ALA A 128 -10.23 19.16 5.01
N ARG A 129 -10.72 18.60 3.91
CA ARG A 129 -11.96 19.05 3.26
C ARG A 129 -13.18 18.86 4.16
N THR A 130 -13.34 17.69 4.78
CA THR A 130 -14.49 17.43 5.65
C THR A 130 -14.53 18.35 6.87
N ILE A 131 -13.38 18.64 7.47
CA ILE A 131 -13.28 19.56 8.63
C ILE A 131 -13.69 20.97 8.22
N GLN A 132 -13.24 21.43 7.04
CA GLN A 132 -13.68 22.72 6.49
C GLN A 132 -15.19 22.77 6.27
N GLU A 133 -15.76 21.74 5.61
CA GLU A 133 -17.16 21.75 5.20
C GLU A 133 -18.15 21.50 6.35
N LEU A 134 -17.80 20.65 7.33
CA LEU A 134 -18.71 20.19 8.38
C LEU A 134 -18.43 20.77 9.77
N PHE A 135 -17.20 21.24 10.00
CA PHE A 135 -16.74 21.75 11.30
C PHE A 135 -16.23 23.19 11.23
N ASP A 136 -16.46 23.88 10.11
CA ASP A 136 -16.03 25.28 9.88
C ASP A 136 -14.52 25.49 10.15
N GLY A 137 -13.72 24.46 9.83
CA GLY A 137 -12.27 24.46 10.04
C GLY A 137 -11.79 24.12 11.46
N ASP A 138 -12.69 23.80 12.40
CA ASP A 138 -12.32 23.48 13.79
C ASP A 138 -11.81 22.03 13.93
N ILE A 139 -10.49 21.89 14.06
CA ILE A 139 -9.80 20.61 14.24
C ILE A 139 -10.15 19.98 15.60
N ALA A 140 -10.28 20.77 16.67
CA ALA A 140 -10.59 20.24 18.00
C ALA A 140 -12.01 19.66 18.06
N ALA A 141 -12.97 20.38 17.46
CA ALA A 141 -14.34 19.89 17.34
C ALA A 141 -14.36 18.55 16.59
N PHE A 142 -13.61 18.44 15.49
CA PHE A 142 -13.50 17.19 14.75
C PHE A 142 -12.85 16.05 15.55
N LEU A 143 -11.73 16.31 16.22
CA LEU A 143 -11.00 15.31 17.01
C LEU A 143 -11.81 14.77 18.20
N SER A 144 -12.78 15.54 18.69
CA SER A 144 -13.69 15.13 19.78
C SER A 144 -14.72 14.06 19.36
N VAL A 145 -14.91 13.82 18.06
CA VAL A 145 -15.84 12.81 17.55
C VAL A 145 -15.20 11.42 17.55
N GLU A 146 -15.91 10.41 18.06
CA GLU A 146 -15.39 9.04 18.22
C GLU A 146 -15.16 8.31 16.88
N THR A 147 -15.98 8.57 15.85
CA THR A 147 -15.95 7.89 14.54
C THR A 147 -15.65 8.85 13.39
N PRO A 148 -14.39 9.08 13.04
CA PRO A 148 -13.96 10.07 12.06
C PRO A 148 -13.83 9.47 10.64
N ILE A 149 -14.56 8.39 10.36
CA ILE A 149 -14.53 7.71 9.05
C ILE A 149 -15.72 8.23 8.24
N PHE A 150 -15.43 9.20 7.38
CA PHE A 150 -16.37 9.67 6.37
C PHE A 150 -16.31 8.82 5.11
N ASP A 151 -17.32 8.98 4.26
CA ASP A 151 -17.55 8.12 3.09
C ASP A 151 -16.33 8.06 2.16
N ASP A 152 -15.62 9.17 1.94
CA ASP A 152 -14.42 9.16 1.08
C ASP A 152 -13.29 8.26 1.61
N ILE A 153 -13.09 8.18 2.93
CA ILE A 153 -12.09 7.30 3.54
C ILE A 153 -12.60 5.86 3.55
N ARG A 154 -13.90 5.67 3.77
CA ARG A 154 -14.55 4.36 3.71
C ARG A 154 -14.37 3.73 2.33
N ASP A 155 -14.61 4.47 1.26
CA ASP A 155 -14.47 3.98 -0.12
C ASP A 155 -13.05 3.48 -0.41
N VAL A 156 -12.03 4.19 0.06
CA VAL A 156 -10.63 3.78 -0.10
C VAL A 156 -10.35 2.49 0.66
N LEU A 157 -10.84 2.37 1.89
CA LEU A 157 -10.68 1.18 2.73
C LEU A 157 -11.45 -0.02 2.18
N ASP A 158 -12.68 0.18 1.71
CA ASP A 158 -13.54 -0.86 1.15
C ASP A 158 -12.88 -1.49 -0.09
N GLN A 159 -12.25 -0.68 -0.94
CA GLN A 159 -11.47 -1.19 -2.08
C GLN A 159 -10.29 -2.06 -1.63
N GLN A 160 -9.63 -1.72 -0.52
CA GLN A 160 -8.53 -2.53 0.01
C GLN A 160 -9.05 -3.81 0.63
N PHE A 161 -10.11 -3.71 1.43
CA PHE A 161 -10.70 -4.82 2.15
C PHE A 161 -11.31 -5.86 1.20
N ALA A 162 -12.00 -5.41 0.15
CA ALA A 162 -12.61 -6.29 -0.85
C ALA A 162 -11.59 -7.12 -1.64
N ARG A 163 -10.33 -6.69 -1.70
CA ARG A 163 -9.25 -7.43 -2.36
C ARG A 163 -8.73 -8.60 -1.49
N LEU A 164 -8.92 -8.54 -0.18
CA LEU A 164 -8.38 -9.54 0.72
C LEU A 164 -9.12 -10.87 0.61
N SER A 165 -8.40 -11.96 0.87
CA SER A 165 -9.02 -13.29 1.02
C SER A 165 -10.00 -13.30 2.21
N PRO A 166 -10.97 -14.25 2.24
CA PRO A 166 -11.92 -14.34 3.34
C PRO A 166 -11.26 -14.43 4.72
N LEU A 167 -10.12 -15.13 4.82
CA LEU A 167 -9.37 -15.26 6.06
C LEU A 167 -8.71 -13.94 6.48
N GLU A 168 -8.09 -13.22 5.53
CA GLU A 168 -7.48 -11.91 5.82
C GLU A 168 -8.53 -10.87 6.24
N GLN A 169 -9.73 -10.92 5.63
CA GLN A 169 -10.86 -10.10 6.05
C GLN A 169 -11.29 -10.43 7.49
N GLU A 170 -11.42 -11.71 7.83
CA GLU A 170 -11.78 -12.14 9.19
C GLU A 170 -10.72 -11.72 10.22
N ILE A 171 -9.43 -11.85 9.88
CA ILE A 171 -8.31 -11.39 10.71
C ILE A 171 -8.40 -9.88 10.95
N LEU A 172 -8.62 -9.08 9.91
CA LEU A 172 -8.74 -7.63 10.05
C LEU A 172 -9.95 -7.23 10.89
N VAL A 173 -11.08 -7.94 10.76
CA VAL A 173 -12.28 -7.71 11.59
C VAL A 173 -11.96 -7.96 13.06
N TRP A 174 -11.30 -9.08 13.39
CA TRP A 174 -10.91 -9.37 14.77
C TRP A 174 -9.91 -8.35 15.34
N LEU A 175 -8.92 -7.93 14.54
CA LEU A 175 -8.00 -6.87 14.95
C LEU A 175 -8.73 -5.54 15.22
N ALA A 176 -9.77 -5.23 14.44
CA ALA A 176 -10.59 -4.05 14.67
C ALA A 176 -11.49 -4.15 15.92
N ILE A 177 -11.92 -5.36 16.30
CA ILE A 177 -12.71 -5.61 17.51
C ILE A 177 -11.85 -5.47 18.77
N GLU A 178 -10.64 -6.04 18.77
CA GLU A 178 -9.77 -6.09 19.95
C GLU A 178 -9.20 -4.72 20.34
N ARG A 179 -9.02 -3.81 19.37
CA ARG A 179 -8.58 -2.40 19.54
C ARG A 179 -7.23 -2.18 20.24
N GLU A 180 -6.64 -3.22 20.81
CA GLU A 180 -5.32 -3.25 21.42
C GLU A 180 -4.44 -4.33 20.78
N ALA A 181 -3.13 -4.27 21.02
CA ALA A 181 -2.20 -5.26 20.50
C ALA A 181 -2.48 -6.64 21.12
N ILE A 182 -2.83 -7.61 20.28
CA ILE A 182 -3.05 -9.01 20.67
C ILE A 182 -1.91 -9.91 20.18
N SER A 183 -1.70 -11.03 20.87
CA SER A 183 -0.77 -12.05 20.40
C SER A 183 -1.34 -12.80 19.19
N ARG A 184 -0.47 -13.35 18.35
CA ARG A 184 -0.90 -14.25 17.25
C ARG A 184 -1.76 -15.40 17.76
N GLN A 185 -1.40 -16.00 18.90
CA GLN A 185 -2.15 -17.14 19.45
C GLN A 185 -3.58 -16.73 19.84
N ALA A 186 -3.74 -15.60 20.54
CA ALA A 186 -5.05 -15.07 20.90
C ALA A 186 -5.91 -14.77 19.67
N LEU A 187 -5.32 -14.22 18.60
CA LEU A 187 -6.01 -14.03 17.33
C LEU A 187 -6.48 -15.36 16.72
N VAL A 188 -5.65 -16.41 16.75
CA VAL A 188 -6.04 -17.75 16.25
C VAL A 188 -7.22 -18.32 17.04
N ASP A 189 -7.21 -18.14 18.36
CA ASP A 189 -8.25 -18.65 19.25
C ASP A 189 -9.62 -17.98 19.00
N ASN A 190 -9.64 -16.78 18.40
CA ASN A 190 -10.84 -16.04 18.02
C ASN A 190 -11.44 -16.48 16.66
N LEU A 191 -10.66 -17.12 15.77
CA LEU A 191 -11.11 -17.50 14.42
C LEU A 191 -12.05 -18.72 14.46
N VAL A 192 -13.20 -18.64 13.78
CA VAL A 192 -14.20 -19.73 13.76
C VAL A 192 -14.64 -20.04 12.31
N PRO A 193 -14.35 -21.24 11.76
CA PRO A 193 -13.74 -22.41 12.39
C PRO A 193 -12.22 -22.28 12.58
N ALA A 194 -11.66 -23.08 13.50
CA ALA A 194 -10.23 -23.11 13.77
C ALA A 194 -9.42 -23.32 12.48
N VAL A 195 -8.62 -22.32 12.13
CA VAL A 195 -7.78 -22.32 10.94
C VAL A 195 -6.45 -23.00 11.27
N SER A 196 -5.94 -23.83 10.36
CA SER A 196 -4.65 -24.50 10.59
C SER A 196 -3.51 -23.47 10.66
N GLN A 197 -2.52 -23.70 11.53
CA GLN A 197 -1.31 -22.87 11.60
C GLN A 197 -0.52 -22.79 10.29
N ARG A 198 -0.78 -23.68 9.31
CA ARG A 198 -0.16 -23.65 7.98
C ARG A 198 -0.85 -22.67 7.01
N THR A 199 -2.09 -22.29 7.30
CA THR A 199 -2.91 -21.40 6.47
C THR A 199 -2.83 -19.95 6.94
N LEU A 200 -2.43 -19.74 8.21
CA LEU A 200 -2.13 -18.45 8.84
C LEU A 200 -0.65 -18.09 8.69
#